data_AF-A0A9X2YIG6-F1
#
_entry.id   AF-A0A9X2YIG6-F1
#
_cell.length_a   1.000
_cell.length_b   1.000
_cell.length_c   1.000
_cell.angle_alpha   90.00
_cell.angle_beta   90.00
_cell.angle_gamma   90.00
#
_symmetry.space_group_name_H-M   'P 1'
#
loop_
_entity.id
_entity.type
_entity.pdbx_description
1 polymer ?
#
loop_
_entity_poly.entity_id
_entity_poly.type
_entity_poly.pdbx_seq_one_letter_code
_entity_poly.pdbx_strand_id
1 'polypeptide(L)'
;MTNWLVVGVSVALSVLTSGGVAAALATLFNGGLQRRLTARLEAAKNANAEKLKSVDASIAEADRKSALALRRDDSRMTTLLQINRMAADAIALAHNVTLPPLPDGTPIYPRRPYANAGTPTTEVERETARLLSDAYFFNPELGRAVTLLHEFRENLLWDATENRTPLEEFAEDDPLVVKLRDAAHVVRDHVQTMLTKWEY
;
A
#
# COMPACT_ATOMS: atom_id res chain seq x y z
N MET A 1 5.97 52.84 -19.76
CA MET A 1 4.66 52.54 -20.38
C MET A 1 4.85 52.31 -21.87
N THR A 2 5.15 51.08 -22.29
CA THR A 2 5.06 50.65 -23.71
C THR A 2 5.38 49.15 -23.79
N ASN A 3 4.35 48.29 -23.79
CA ASN A 3 4.50 46.92 -24.31
C ASN A 3 3.17 46.25 -24.71
N TRP A 4 2.10 47.03 -24.87
CA TRP A 4 0.82 46.53 -25.40
C TRP A 4 0.83 46.40 -26.93
N LEU A 5 1.66 47.20 -27.62
CA LEU A 5 1.83 47.13 -29.08
C LEU A 5 2.57 45.87 -29.55
N VAL A 6 3.49 45.33 -28.75
CA VAL A 6 4.25 44.11 -29.11
C VAL A 6 3.38 42.87 -29.01
N VAL A 7 2.51 42.80 -28.00
CA VAL A 7 1.55 41.69 -27.83
C VAL A 7 0.44 41.75 -28.89
N GLY A 8 -0.04 42.95 -29.23
CA GLY A 8 -1.07 43.15 -30.26
C GLY A 8 -0.61 42.70 -31.66
N VAL A 9 0.65 42.93 -32.02
CA VAL A 9 1.19 42.52 -33.34
C VAL A 9 1.42 41.02 -33.42
N SER A 10 1.82 40.36 -32.33
CA SER A 10 2.05 38.91 -32.31
C SER A 10 0.76 38.09 -32.40
N VAL A 11 -0.35 38.58 -31.83
CA VAL A 11 -1.67 37.92 -31.92
C VAL A 11 -2.36 38.19 -33.26
N ALA A 12 -2.18 39.39 -33.84
CA ALA A 12 -2.70 39.69 -35.18
C ALA A 12 -2.06 38.81 -36.27
N LEU A 13 -0.80 38.40 -36.09
CA LEU A 13 -0.10 37.55 -37.05
C LEU A 13 -0.46 36.06 -36.95
N SER A 14 -0.97 35.58 -35.81
CA SER A 14 -1.32 34.16 -35.62
C SER A 14 -2.72 33.79 -36.14
N VAL A 15 -3.56 34.77 -36.49
CA VAL A 15 -4.93 34.55 -37.00
C VAL A 15 -5.00 34.63 -38.54
N LEU A 16 -3.96 35.10 -39.22
CA LEU A 16 -3.89 35.19 -40.68
C LEU A 16 -3.35 33.88 -41.31
N THR A 17 -3.97 32.76 -40.93
CA THR A 17 -3.84 31.47 -41.61
C THR A 17 -5.03 31.27 -42.55
N SER A 18 -5.06 31.98 -43.66
CA SER A 18 -5.77 31.53 -44.86
C SER A 18 -5.12 32.14 -46.10
N GLY A 19 -4.85 31.25 -47.06
CA GLY A 19 -3.90 31.46 -48.15
C GLY A 19 -4.18 32.70 -49.00
N GLY A 20 -3.11 33.45 -49.30
CA GLY A 20 -3.12 34.52 -50.30
C GLY A 20 -2.30 35.75 -49.90
N VAL A 21 -2.44 36.23 -48.66
CA VAL A 21 -1.84 37.53 -48.23
C VAL A 21 -0.40 37.41 -47.73
N ALA A 22 0.02 36.22 -47.25
CA ALA A 22 1.37 36.00 -46.74
C ALA A 22 2.47 36.14 -47.83
N ALA A 23 2.16 35.83 -49.09
CA ALA A 23 3.11 35.94 -50.19
C ALA A 23 3.37 37.40 -50.60
N ALA A 24 2.37 38.29 -50.47
CA ALA A 24 2.50 39.71 -50.85
C ALA A 24 3.24 40.56 -49.80
N LEU A 25 3.19 40.18 -48.51
CA LEU A 25 3.98 40.81 -47.45
C LEU A 25 5.43 40.29 -47.39
N ALA A 26 5.70 39.11 -47.95
CA ALA A 26 7.03 38.52 -48.01
C ALA A 26 7.98 39.29 -48.97
N THR A 27 7.48 39.94 -50.01
CA THR A 27 8.32 40.69 -50.96
C THR A 27 8.72 42.09 -50.47
N LEU A 28 8.11 42.60 -49.39
CA LEU A 28 8.42 43.90 -48.79
C LEU A 28 9.48 43.82 -47.67
N PHE A 29 9.84 42.62 -47.22
CA PHE A 29 10.85 42.44 -46.19
C PHE A 29 12.20 42.06 -46.79
N ASN A 30 13.19 42.94 -46.57
CA ASN A 30 14.59 42.76 -46.91
C ASN A 30 15.06 41.33 -46.51
N GLY A 31 15.73 40.58 -47.40
CA GLY A 31 15.97 39.14 -47.23
C GLY A 31 16.71 38.74 -45.93
N GLY A 32 17.41 39.68 -45.29
CA GLY A 32 17.98 39.50 -43.95
C GLY A 32 16.95 39.48 -42.81
N LEU A 33 15.84 40.21 -42.92
CA LEU A 33 14.77 40.21 -41.91
C LEU A 33 13.92 38.94 -42.00
N GLN A 34 13.65 38.45 -43.21
CA GLN A 34 13.01 37.15 -43.41
C GLN A 34 13.82 36.01 -42.79
N ARG A 35 15.14 35.96 -43.03
CA ARG A 35 16.03 34.95 -42.43
C ARG A 35 16.05 35.00 -40.89
N ARG A 36 15.97 36.20 -40.32
CA ARG A 36 15.91 36.37 -38.85
C ARG A 36 14.56 35.94 -38.28
N LEU A 37 13.46 36.19 -38.99
CA LEU A 37 12.14 35.74 -38.58
C LEU A 37 11.99 34.22 -38.69
N THR A 38 12.47 33.60 -39.78
CA THR A 38 12.45 32.14 -39.93
C THR A 38 13.32 31.45 -38.88
N ALA A 39 14.53 31.96 -38.61
CA ALA A 39 15.41 31.41 -37.57
C ALA A 39 14.79 31.52 -36.16
N ARG A 40 14.08 32.62 -35.86
CA ARG A 40 13.36 32.77 -34.59
C ARG A 40 12.16 31.83 -34.47
N LEU A 41 11.47 31.57 -35.58
CA LEU A 41 10.32 30.68 -35.61
C LEU A 41 10.76 29.21 -35.45
N GLU A 42 11.87 28.81 -36.08
CA GLU A 42 12.49 27.51 -35.87
C GLU A 42 13.02 27.34 -34.44
N ALA A 43 13.68 28.36 -33.88
CA ALA A 43 14.13 28.33 -32.49
C ALA A 43 12.94 28.23 -31.50
N ALA A 44 11.86 28.96 -31.74
CA ALA A 44 10.64 28.87 -30.93
C ALA A 44 9.96 27.50 -31.04
N LYS A 45 9.93 26.92 -32.25
CA LYS A 45 9.40 25.58 -32.49
C LYS A 45 10.23 24.51 -31.77
N ASN A 46 11.56 24.61 -31.83
CA ASN A 46 12.46 23.69 -31.15
C ASN A 46 12.33 23.81 -29.63
N ALA A 47 12.26 25.04 -29.09
CA ALA A 47 12.04 25.27 -27.66
C ALA A 47 10.68 24.75 -27.17
N ASN A 48 9.62 24.89 -27.99
CA ASN A 48 8.31 24.32 -27.67
C ASN A 48 8.32 22.79 -27.76
N ALA A 49 9.02 22.21 -28.72
CA ALA A 49 9.16 20.75 -28.83
C ALA A 49 9.94 20.15 -27.64
N GLU A 50 10.97 20.85 -27.15
CA GLU A 50 11.68 20.47 -25.93
C GLU A 50 10.82 20.57 -24.68
N LYS A 51 10.01 21.64 -24.56
CA LYS A 51 9.04 21.77 -23.46
C LYS A 51 7.94 20.71 -23.51
N LEU A 52 7.45 20.35 -24.69
CA LEU A 52 6.48 19.26 -24.85
C LEU A 52 7.08 17.93 -24.39
N LYS A 53 8.32 17.63 -24.82
CA LYS A 53 9.03 16.44 -24.36
C LYS A 53 9.27 16.41 -22.85
N SER A 54 9.58 17.54 -22.23
CA SER A 54 9.78 17.60 -20.78
C SER A 54 8.47 17.45 -19.99
N VAL A 55 7.37 17.98 -20.51
CA VAL A 55 6.03 17.77 -19.95
C VAL A 55 5.61 16.30 -20.08
N ASP A 56 5.78 15.69 -21.25
CA ASP A 56 5.46 14.27 -21.47
C ASP A 56 6.28 13.36 -20.54
N ALA A 57 7.57 13.65 -20.36
CA ALA A 57 8.42 12.93 -19.41
C ALA A 57 7.95 13.11 -17.96
N SER A 58 7.51 14.32 -17.57
CA SER A 58 6.96 14.58 -16.24
C SER A 58 5.63 13.86 -15.99
N ILE A 59 4.77 13.74 -17.01
CA ILE A 59 3.52 12.99 -16.93
C ILE A 59 3.81 11.51 -16.77
N ALA A 60 4.70 10.94 -17.58
CA ALA A 60 5.10 9.54 -17.48
C ALA A 60 5.73 9.21 -16.11
N GLU A 61 6.49 10.14 -15.53
CA GLU A 61 7.04 9.98 -14.18
C GLU A 61 5.95 10.07 -13.10
N ALA A 62 4.99 10.98 -13.24
CA ALA A 62 3.85 11.10 -12.34
C ALA A 62 2.96 9.85 -12.39
N ASP A 63 2.68 9.32 -13.57
CA ASP A 63 1.93 8.07 -13.76
C ASP A 63 2.65 6.88 -13.14
N ARG A 64 3.98 6.80 -13.32
CA ARG A 64 4.79 5.78 -12.65
C ARG A 64 4.73 5.89 -11.13
N LYS A 65 4.80 7.11 -10.58
CA LYS A 65 4.68 7.35 -9.12
C LYS A 65 3.29 6.99 -8.61
N SER A 66 2.24 7.34 -9.34
CA SER A 66 0.86 6.98 -9.03
C SER A 66 0.65 5.46 -9.03
N ALA A 67 1.13 4.75 -10.06
CA ALA A 67 1.05 3.30 -10.12
C ALA A 67 1.84 2.61 -8.99
N LEU A 68 3.00 3.15 -8.60
CA LEU A 68 3.76 2.66 -7.46
C LEU A 68 3.06 2.92 -6.13
N ALA A 69 2.41 4.07 -5.96
CA ALA A 69 1.62 4.38 -4.77
C ALA A 69 0.45 3.41 -4.63
N LEU A 70 -0.31 3.18 -5.70
CA LEU A 70 -1.45 2.25 -5.70
C LEU A 70 -1.02 0.82 -5.34
N ARG A 71 0.07 0.33 -5.92
CA ARG A 71 0.64 -1.00 -5.56
C ARG A 71 1.09 -1.07 -4.10
N ARG A 72 1.65 0.01 -3.57
CA ARG A 72 2.07 0.09 -2.16
C ARG A 72 0.86 0.02 -1.23
N ASP A 73 -0.22 0.67 -1.64
CA ASP A 73 -1.47 0.67 -0.89
C ASP A 73 -2.14 -0.72 -0.91
N ASP A 74 -2.22 -1.39 -2.07
CA ASP A 74 -2.70 -2.77 -2.16
C ASP A 74 -1.88 -3.74 -1.29
N SER A 75 -0.55 -3.60 -1.31
CA SER A 75 0.34 -4.41 -0.49
C SER A 75 0.10 -4.19 1.00
N ARG A 76 -0.08 -2.94 1.42
CA ARG A 76 -0.36 -2.61 2.83
C ARG A 76 -1.73 -3.12 3.27
N MET A 77 -2.73 -3.09 2.38
CA MET A 77 -4.09 -3.55 2.66
C MET A 77 -4.08 -5.06 2.86
N THR A 78 -3.35 -5.77 2.00
CA THR A 78 -3.12 -7.21 2.13
C THR A 78 -2.51 -7.56 3.48
N THR A 79 -1.52 -6.81 3.96
CA THR A 79 -0.92 -7.05 5.27
C THR A 79 -1.91 -6.83 6.43
N LEU A 80 -2.71 -5.76 6.41
CA LEU A 80 -3.74 -5.56 7.43
C LEU A 80 -4.77 -6.69 7.45
N LEU A 81 -5.18 -7.19 6.28
CA LEU A 81 -6.09 -8.33 6.18
C LEU A 81 -5.45 -9.62 6.72
N GLN A 82 -4.15 -9.85 6.48
CA GLN A 82 -3.42 -10.97 7.08
C GLN A 82 -3.38 -10.88 8.61
N ILE A 83 -3.11 -9.69 9.16
CA ILE A 83 -3.14 -9.45 10.62
C ILE A 83 -4.55 -9.68 11.18
N ASN A 84 -5.59 -9.21 10.49
CA ASN A 84 -6.99 -9.44 10.90
C ASN A 84 -7.34 -10.93 10.91
N ARG A 85 -6.84 -11.68 9.92
CA ARG A 85 -7.04 -13.13 9.84
C ARG A 85 -6.36 -13.85 10.99
N MET A 86 -5.11 -13.49 11.30
CA MET A 86 -4.40 -14.05 12.46
C MET A 86 -5.16 -13.83 13.77
N ALA A 87 -5.77 -12.65 13.95
CA ALA A 87 -6.62 -12.39 15.11
C ALA A 87 -7.92 -13.20 15.08
N ALA A 88 -8.54 -13.41 13.91
CA ALA A 88 -9.70 -14.29 13.78
C ALA A 88 -9.36 -15.75 14.17
N ASP A 89 -8.23 -16.24 13.69
CA ASP A 89 -7.75 -17.60 13.96
C ASP A 89 -7.43 -17.77 15.45
N ALA A 90 -6.96 -16.73 16.13
CA ALA A 90 -6.75 -16.74 17.58
C ALA A 90 -8.06 -16.80 18.39
N ILE A 91 -9.11 -16.09 17.95
CA ILE A 91 -10.45 -16.20 18.58
C ILE A 91 -11.01 -17.60 18.39
N ALA A 92 -10.88 -18.15 17.17
CA ALA A 92 -11.30 -19.51 16.88
C ALA A 92 -10.53 -20.52 17.73
N LEU A 93 -9.21 -20.33 17.91
CA LEU A 93 -8.40 -21.16 18.80
C LEU A 93 -8.88 -21.08 20.25
N ALA A 94 -9.09 -19.88 20.79
CA ALA A 94 -9.58 -19.66 22.15
C ALA A 94 -10.93 -20.35 22.39
N HIS A 95 -11.80 -20.39 21.38
CA HIS A 95 -13.05 -21.14 21.45
C HIS A 95 -12.84 -22.66 21.31
N ASN A 96 -12.01 -23.10 20.38
CA ASN A 96 -11.84 -24.53 20.08
C ASN A 96 -11.15 -25.31 21.20
N VAL A 97 -10.33 -24.66 22.02
CA VAL A 97 -9.70 -25.30 23.19
C VAL A 97 -10.66 -25.57 24.34
N THR A 98 -11.81 -24.91 24.37
CA THR A 98 -12.85 -25.12 25.39
C THR A 98 -13.91 -26.13 24.95
N LEU A 99 -13.79 -26.67 23.74
CA LEU A 99 -14.68 -27.69 23.23
C LEU A 99 -14.17 -29.08 23.57
N PRO A 100 -15.09 -30.05 23.79
CA PRO A 100 -14.70 -31.43 23.99
C PRO A 100 -13.96 -31.97 22.76
N PRO A 101 -13.02 -32.90 22.95
CA PRO A 101 -12.35 -33.56 21.82
C PRO A 101 -13.35 -34.35 20.98
N LEU A 102 -12.95 -34.65 19.75
CA LEU A 102 -13.66 -35.55 18.87
C LEU A 102 -13.82 -36.95 19.51
N PRO A 103 -14.76 -37.78 19.03
CA PRO A 103 -15.01 -39.11 19.61
C PRO A 103 -13.80 -40.06 19.62
N ASP A 104 -12.81 -39.80 18.77
CA ASP A 104 -11.53 -40.51 18.67
C ASP A 104 -10.45 -39.96 19.63
N GLY A 105 -10.77 -38.95 20.44
CA GLY A 105 -9.86 -38.27 21.36
C GLY A 105 -8.97 -37.21 20.71
N THR A 106 -9.20 -36.89 19.43
CA THR A 106 -8.49 -35.83 18.72
C THR A 106 -9.02 -34.47 19.16
N PRO A 107 -8.18 -33.50 19.52
CA PRO A 107 -8.66 -32.18 19.94
C PRO A 107 -9.11 -31.38 18.72
N ILE A 108 -10.01 -30.43 18.93
CA ILE A 108 -10.54 -29.57 17.85
C ILE A 108 -9.55 -28.47 17.45
N TYR A 109 -8.52 -28.23 18.26
CA TYR A 109 -7.48 -27.24 18.01
C TYR A 109 -6.15 -27.86 17.53
N PRO A 110 -5.34 -27.11 16.76
CA PRO A 110 -4.02 -27.58 16.34
C PRO A 110 -3.08 -27.77 17.53
N ARG A 111 -2.46 -28.95 17.64
CA ARG A 111 -1.55 -29.35 18.74
C ARG A 111 -0.09 -28.95 18.57
N ARG A 112 0.31 -28.21 17.54
CA ARG A 112 1.73 -27.84 17.39
C ARG A 112 1.92 -26.39 17.80
N PRO A 113 2.74 -26.10 18.84
CA PRO A 113 3.32 -24.77 18.98
C PRO A 113 4.10 -24.46 17.71
N TYR A 114 4.08 -23.21 17.27
CA TYR A 114 4.82 -22.81 16.06
C TYR A 114 6.34 -22.98 16.25
N ALA A 115 6.82 -23.02 17.49
CA ALA A 115 8.23 -22.87 17.79
C ALA A 115 9.09 -24.13 17.84
N ASN A 116 8.59 -25.38 17.83
CA ASN A 116 9.47 -26.55 18.03
C ASN A 116 9.01 -27.86 17.37
N ALA A 117 8.81 -27.89 16.04
CA ALA A 117 8.72 -29.15 15.32
C ALA A 117 9.44 -29.06 13.97
N GLY A 118 10.57 -29.77 13.86
CA GLY A 118 11.54 -29.68 12.76
C GLY A 118 10.94 -29.73 11.35
N THR A 119 10.91 -28.55 10.72
CA THR A 119 10.84 -28.23 9.28
C THR A 119 9.65 -28.77 8.44
N PRO A 120 9.02 -27.94 7.56
CA PRO A 120 9.46 -26.64 7.06
C PRO A 120 8.88 -25.48 7.90
N THR A 121 9.66 -25.02 8.87
CA THR A 121 9.34 -23.97 9.85
C THR A 121 9.77 -22.60 9.34
N THR A 122 10.81 -22.53 8.50
CA THR A 122 11.42 -21.24 8.17
C THR A 122 10.57 -20.30 7.33
N GLU A 123 9.61 -20.78 6.53
CA GLU A 123 8.76 -19.89 5.72
C GLU A 123 7.63 -19.31 6.56
N VAL A 124 6.99 -20.13 7.38
CA VAL A 124 5.87 -19.68 8.23
C VAL A 124 6.36 -18.87 9.44
N GLU A 125 7.51 -19.22 10.02
CA GLU A 125 8.19 -18.39 11.01
C GLU A 125 8.68 -17.08 10.41
N ARG A 126 9.23 -17.08 9.18
CA ARG A 126 9.59 -15.84 8.47
C ARG A 126 8.37 -15.00 8.17
N GLU A 127 7.28 -15.60 7.74
CA GLU A 127 6.02 -14.89 7.47
C GLU A 127 5.46 -14.30 8.75
N THR A 128 5.47 -15.05 9.86
CA THR A 128 5.05 -14.56 11.18
C THR A 128 5.96 -13.41 11.64
N ALA A 129 7.27 -13.57 11.58
CA ALA A 129 8.22 -12.50 11.92
C ALA A 129 8.05 -11.27 11.02
N ARG A 130 7.76 -11.46 9.72
CA ARG A 130 7.44 -10.38 8.79
C ARG A 130 6.16 -9.67 9.20
N LEU A 131 5.09 -10.41 9.53
CA LEU A 131 3.82 -9.84 9.98
C LEU A 131 3.96 -9.08 11.30
N LEU A 132 4.71 -9.62 12.26
CA LEU A 132 5.03 -8.95 13.52
C LEU A 132 5.77 -7.62 13.25
N SER A 133 6.78 -7.64 12.37
CA SER A 133 7.54 -6.45 11.98
C SER A 133 6.67 -5.44 11.23
N ASP A 134 5.89 -5.89 10.25
CA ASP A 134 5.01 -5.06 9.44
C ASP A 134 3.96 -4.36 10.32
N ALA A 135 3.42 -5.03 11.35
CA ALA A 135 2.49 -4.43 12.30
C ALA A 135 3.07 -3.18 12.99
N TYR A 136 4.35 -3.21 13.38
CA TYR A 136 5.04 -2.03 13.94
C TYR A 136 5.20 -0.90 12.92
N PHE A 137 5.37 -1.21 11.64
CA PHE A 137 5.44 -0.20 10.58
C PHE A 137 4.11 0.52 10.36
N PHE A 138 2.97 -0.13 10.60
CA PHE A 138 1.65 0.51 10.56
C PHE A 138 1.40 1.39 11.77
N ASN A 139 1.57 0.83 12.97
CA ASN A 139 1.39 1.54 14.23
C ASN A 139 2.13 0.79 15.36
N PRO A 140 2.93 1.47 16.19
CA PRO A 140 3.55 0.87 17.37
C PRO A 140 2.58 0.14 18.32
N GLU A 141 1.34 0.64 18.47
CA GLU A 141 0.31 -0.01 19.29
C GLU A 141 -0.19 -1.31 18.66
N LEU A 142 -0.43 -1.33 17.34
CA LEU A 142 -0.78 -2.55 16.63
C LEU A 142 0.35 -3.57 16.71
N GLY A 143 1.60 -3.12 16.52
CA GLY A 143 2.78 -3.97 16.70
C GLY A 143 2.82 -4.65 18.06
N ARG A 144 2.65 -3.88 19.15
CA ARG A 144 2.59 -4.42 20.52
C ARG A 144 1.43 -5.40 20.72
N ALA A 145 0.23 -5.06 20.24
CA ALA A 145 -0.94 -5.91 20.35
C ALA A 145 -0.75 -7.24 19.61
N VAL A 146 -0.18 -7.19 18.41
CA VAL A 146 0.13 -8.36 17.57
C VAL A 146 1.22 -9.23 18.21
N THR A 147 2.24 -8.63 18.83
CA THR A 147 3.24 -9.39 19.61
C THR A 147 2.60 -10.11 20.80
N LEU A 148 1.78 -9.42 21.59
CA LEU A 148 1.09 -10.03 22.75
C LEU A 148 0.13 -11.15 22.32
N LEU A 149 -0.60 -10.95 21.21
CA LEU A 149 -1.47 -11.97 20.63
C LEU A 149 -0.67 -13.24 20.30
N HIS A 150 0.49 -13.07 19.65
CA HIS A 150 1.36 -14.18 19.31
C HIS A 150 1.88 -14.90 20.57
N GLU A 151 2.34 -14.16 21.58
CA GLU A 151 2.81 -14.72 22.85
C GLU A 151 1.72 -15.51 23.58
N PHE A 152 0.51 -14.97 23.71
CA PHE A 152 -0.60 -15.69 24.36
C PHE A 152 -1.02 -16.93 23.61
N ARG A 153 -0.97 -16.89 22.27
CA ARG A 153 -1.24 -18.06 21.44
C ARG A 153 -0.22 -19.16 21.70
N GLU A 154 1.08 -18.84 21.67
CA GLU A 154 2.12 -19.84 21.91
C GLU A 154 2.06 -20.38 23.34
N ASN A 155 1.76 -19.54 24.34
CA ASN A 155 1.60 -19.98 25.73
C ASN A 155 0.42 -20.95 25.88
N LEU A 156 -0.73 -20.66 25.25
CA LEU A 156 -1.89 -21.55 25.28
C LEU A 156 -1.57 -22.89 24.60
N LEU A 157 -0.94 -22.85 23.41
CA LEU A 157 -0.57 -24.06 22.69
C LEU A 157 0.44 -24.91 23.47
N TRP A 158 1.42 -24.26 24.09
CA TRP A 158 2.40 -24.93 24.95
C TRP A 158 1.75 -25.62 26.16
N ASP A 159 0.85 -24.92 26.88
CA ASP A 159 0.12 -25.51 28.01
C ASP A 159 -0.74 -26.70 27.57
N ALA A 160 -1.41 -26.55 26.43
CA ALA A 160 -2.27 -27.57 25.84
C ALA A 160 -1.50 -28.82 25.38
N THR A 161 -0.19 -28.72 25.14
CA THR A 161 0.64 -29.85 24.66
C THR A 161 1.49 -30.48 25.75
N GLU A 162 2.02 -29.67 26.66
CA GLU A 162 3.03 -30.12 27.63
C GLU A 162 2.44 -30.40 29.01
N ASN A 163 1.40 -29.66 29.41
CA ASN A 163 0.85 -29.74 30.78
C ASN A 163 -0.48 -30.47 30.86
N ARG A 164 -1.23 -30.56 29.76
CA ARG A 164 -2.57 -31.13 29.74
C ARG A 164 -2.64 -32.44 28.99
N THR A 165 -3.56 -33.30 29.42
CA THR A 165 -3.85 -34.49 28.61
C THR A 165 -4.67 -34.10 27.37
N PRO A 166 -4.48 -34.80 26.24
CA PRO A 166 -5.27 -34.69 25.02
C PRO A 166 -6.79 -34.54 25.14
N LEU A 167 -7.36 -35.03 26.24
CA LEU A 167 -8.80 -35.14 26.48
C LEU A 167 -9.31 -34.04 27.42
N GLU A 168 -8.42 -33.25 28.02
CA GLU A 168 -8.77 -32.16 28.92
C GLU A 168 -9.05 -30.88 28.12
N GLU A 169 -10.29 -30.40 28.23
CA GLU A 169 -10.69 -29.09 27.72
C GLU A 169 -10.19 -27.96 28.64
N PHE A 170 -10.01 -26.78 28.06
CA PHE A 170 -9.82 -25.57 28.84
C PHE A 170 -11.17 -25.08 29.36
N ALA A 171 -11.18 -24.57 30.59
CA ALA A 171 -12.35 -23.86 31.08
C ALA A 171 -12.52 -22.55 30.29
N GLU A 172 -13.75 -22.09 30.09
CA GLU A 172 -14.01 -20.83 29.38
C GLU A 172 -13.40 -19.59 30.08
N ASP A 173 -13.25 -19.68 31.40
CA ASP A 173 -12.64 -18.66 32.25
C ASP A 173 -11.15 -18.88 32.51
N ASP A 174 -10.53 -19.86 31.83
CA ASP A 174 -9.10 -20.11 31.93
C ASP A 174 -8.31 -18.84 31.55
N PRO A 175 -7.36 -18.38 32.39
CA PRO A 175 -6.61 -17.17 32.13
C PRO A 175 -5.90 -17.13 30.77
N LEU A 176 -5.46 -18.28 30.24
CA LEU A 176 -4.80 -18.35 28.93
C LEU A 176 -5.81 -18.15 27.79
N VAL A 177 -7.01 -18.72 27.92
CA VAL A 177 -8.11 -18.57 26.96
C VAL A 177 -8.59 -17.13 26.90
N VAL A 178 -8.85 -16.54 28.08
CA VAL A 178 -9.33 -15.15 28.19
C VAL A 178 -8.30 -14.18 27.61
N LYS A 179 -7.02 -14.30 27.99
CA LYS A 179 -5.94 -13.43 27.48
C LYS A 179 -5.80 -13.52 25.96
N LEU A 180 -5.87 -14.73 25.39
CA LEU A 180 -5.79 -14.91 23.94
C LEU A 180 -6.97 -14.23 23.23
N ARG A 181 -8.19 -14.48 23.70
CA ARG A 181 -9.42 -13.90 23.14
C ARG A 181 -9.37 -12.38 23.20
N ASP A 182 -9.04 -11.81 24.35
CA ASP A 182 -9.02 -10.37 24.56
C ASP A 182 -7.94 -9.70 23.70
N ALA A 183 -6.73 -10.27 23.63
CA ALA A 183 -5.68 -9.76 22.75
C ALA A 183 -6.09 -9.79 21.27
N ALA A 184 -6.81 -10.84 20.85
CA ALA A 184 -7.29 -10.96 19.49
C ALA A 184 -8.34 -9.88 19.16
N HIS A 185 -9.26 -9.59 20.08
CA HIS A 185 -10.21 -8.49 19.92
C HIS A 185 -9.50 -7.14 19.81
N VAL A 186 -8.51 -6.88 20.67
CA VAL A 186 -7.71 -5.64 20.60
C VAL A 186 -7.02 -5.47 19.24
N VAL A 187 -6.42 -6.53 18.70
CA VAL A 187 -5.81 -6.48 17.36
C VAL A 187 -6.86 -6.18 16.29
N ARG A 188 -8.03 -6.83 16.34
CA ARG A 188 -9.11 -6.57 15.36
C ARG A 188 -9.62 -5.13 15.44
N ASP A 189 -9.76 -4.57 16.64
CA ASP A 189 -10.20 -3.19 16.82
C ASP A 189 -9.19 -2.19 16.23
N HIS A 190 -7.89 -2.42 16.43
CA HIS A 190 -6.85 -1.63 15.79
C HIS A 190 -6.90 -1.74 14.27
N VAL A 191 -7.03 -2.94 13.71
CA VAL A 191 -7.11 -3.13 12.26
C VAL A 191 -8.36 -2.47 11.70
N GLN A 192 -9.53 -2.64 12.31
CA GLN A 192 -10.77 -2.03 11.86
C GLN A 192 -10.69 -0.49 11.88
N THR A 193 -10.05 0.07 12.90
CA THR A 193 -9.79 1.52 13.00
C THR A 193 -8.87 2.01 11.88
N MET A 194 -7.90 1.19 11.45
CA MET A 194 -7.02 1.54 10.32
C MET A 194 -7.71 1.39 8.97
N LEU A 195 -8.49 0.32 8.78
CA LEU A 195 -9.26 0.08 7.55
C LEU A 195 -10.27 1.21 7.32
N THR A 196 -11.01 1.60 8.36
CA THR A 196 -11.95 2.73 8.28
C THR A 196 -11.24 4.03 7.91
N LYS A 197 -10.08 4.34 8.50
CA LYS A 197 -9.28 5.53 8.12
C LYS A 197 -8.74 5.48 6.69
N TRP A 198 -8.75 4.33 6.04
CA TRP A 198 -8.25 4.16 4.68
C TRP A 198 -9.37 4.29 3.63
N GLU A 199 -10.61 4.00 4.02
CA GLU A 199 -11.77 4.18 3.15
C GLU A 199 -12.19 5.66 3.01
N TYR A 200 -11.69 6.56 3.86
CA TYR A 200 -11.95 8.01 3.85
C TYR A 200 -10.71 8.83 3.47
#